data_AF-A0A420E3I2-F1
#
_entry.id   AF-A0A420E3I2-F1
#
_cell.length_a   1.000
_cell.length_b   1.000
_cell.length_c   1.000
_cell.angle_alpha   90.00
_cell.angle_beta   90.00
_cell.angle_gamma   90.00
#
_symmetry.space_group_name_H-M   'P 1'
#
loop_
_entity.id
_entity.type
_entity.pdbx_description
1 polymer ?
#
loop_
_entity_poly.entity_id
_entity_poly.type
_entity_poly.pdbx_seq_one_letter_code
_entity_poly.pdbx_strand_id
1 'polypeptide(L)'
;MAANYSSDKTLHLTLWEEIVENHTNKKRYYHTLEHLESLLFQLTPIKTEINHWNTILFTLFYHDVIYNSLKSNNEEKSAEFAIQRMQLLSVPQEIIKRCENQILATKHHKLSEDTDTNYFTDADLAILGANWETYEQYYKNVRKEYVVYPNLVYNSGRKKALKHFLTMDNIFKTEYFYKKFEKTARKNIQREIDFL
;
A
#
# COMPACT_ATOMS: atom_id res chain seq x y z
N MET A 1 7.60 -3.42 17.83
CA MET A 1 7.10 -4.55 17.01
C MET A 1 8.15 -5.66 16.88
N ALA A 2 9.26 -5.48 16.17
CA ALA A 2 10.26 -6.56 15.95
C ALA A 2 10.83 -7.15 17.26
N ALA A 3 11.03 -6.30 18.27
CA ALA A 3 11.45 -6.70 19.62
C ALA A 3 10.49 -7.68 20.34
N ASN A 4 9.27 -7.89 19.82
CA ASN A 4 8.34 -8.89 20.34
C ASN A 4 8.71 -10.32 19.86
N TYR A 5 9.57 -10.45 18.85
CA TYR A 5 9.88 -11.73 18.18
C TYR A 5 11.37 -12.09 18.22
N SER A 6 12.26 -11.08 18.21
CA SER A 6 13.71 -11.28 18.37
C SER A 6 14.28 -10.26 19.35
N SER A 7 15.31 -10.64 20.11
CA SER A 7 16.09 -9.71 20.94
C SER A 7 17.33 -9.17 20.22
N ASP A 8 17.60 -9.62 19.00
CA ASP A 8 18.76 -9.22 18.20
C ASP A 8 18.57 -7.81 17.63
N LYS A 9 19.16 -6.83 18.32
CA LYS A 9 19.11 -5.42 17.93
C LYS A 9 19.83 -5.16 16.61
N THR A 10 20.90 -5.90 16.30
CA THR A 10 21.63 -5.76 15.05
C THR A 10 20.75 -6.18 13.89
N LEU A 11 20.09 -7.34 14.01
CA LEU A 11 19.12 -7.80 13.01
C LEU A 11 17.99 -6.79 12.81
N HIS A 12 17.44 -6.21 13.89
CA HIS A 12 16.39 -5.19 13.76
C HIS A 12 16.84 -3.97 12.94
N LEU A 13 18.06 -3.49 13.19
CA LEU A 13 18.61 -2.35 12.46
C LEU A 13 18.86 -2.70 10.99
N THR A 14 19.45 -3.85 10.71
CA THR A 14 19.69 -4.30 9.33
C THR A 14 18.39 -4.41 8.54
N LEU A 15 17.35 -5.03 9.10
CA LEU A 15 16.06 -5.15 8.41
C LEU A 15 15.36 -3.80 8.20
N TRP A 16 15.52 -2.88 9.14
CA TRP A 16 15.02 -1.51 8.98
C TRP A 16 15.77 -0.75 7.88
N GLU A 17 17.09 -0.83 7.85
CA GLU A 17 17.93 -0.22 6.82
C GLU A 17 17.57 -0.75 5.42
N GLU A 18 17.31 -2.05 5.28
CA GLU A 18 16.82 -2.63 4.02
C GLU A 18 15.48 -2.02 3.56
N ILE A 19 14.54 -1.82 4.50
CA ILE A 19 13.25 -1.16 4.18
C ILE A 19 13.50 0.28 3.73
N VAL A 20 14.33 1.04 4.46
CA VAL A 20 14.66 2.43 4.12
C VAL A 20 15.32 2.52 2.75
N GLU A 21 16.33 1.69 2.47
CA GLU A 21 17.02 1.68 1.19
C GLU A 21 16.06 1.43 0.02
N ASN A 22 15.16 0.44 0.18
CA ASN A 22 14.17 0.14 -0.85
C ASN A 22 13.20 1.29 -1.10
N HIS A 23 12.78 2.02 -0.07
CA HIS A 23 11.82 3.14 -0.19
C HIS A 23 12.48 4.49 -0.54
N THR A 24 13.80 4.62 -0.45
CA THR A 24 14.54 5.86 -0.75
C THR A 24 15.19 5.86 -2.13
N ASN A 25 14.93 4.83 -2.95
CA ASN A 25 15.42 4.76 -4.33
C ASN A 25 14.98 6.00 -5.14
N LYS A 26 15.91 6.63 -5.87
CA LYS A 26 15.67 7.85 -6.66
C LYS A 26 14.55 7.76 -7.70
N LYS A 27 14.12 6.55 -8.06
CA LYS A 27 13.01 6.31 -9.00
C LYS A 27 11.64 6.20 -8.33
N ARG A 28 11.58 6.19 -6.99
CA ARG A 28 10.35 6.21 -6.20
C ARG A 28 10.01 7.65 -5.86
N TYR A 29 8.81 8.08 -6.21
CA TYR A 29 8.31 9.43 -5.96
C TYR A 29 7.01 9.42 -5.16
N TYR A 30 6.27 8.31 -5.21
CA TYR A 30 5.08 8.08 -4.41
C TYR A 30 5.30 6.93 -3.42
N HIS A 31 5.88 5.81 -3.85
CA HIS A 31 6.09 4.63 -2.99
C HIS A 31 7.33 4.78 -2.09
N THR A 32 7.33 5.83 -1.26
CA THR A 32 8.44 6.26 -0.38
C THR A 32 8.11 6.01 1.10
N LEU A 33 8.97 6.46 2.02
CA LEU A 33 8.69 6.36 3.46
C LEU A 33 7.48 7.21 3.87
N GLU A 34 7.23 8.34 3.20
CA GLU A 34 6.07 9.18 3.43
C GLU A 34 4.74 8.45 3.11
N HIS A 35 4.74 7.51 2.15
CA HIS A 35 3.60 6.63 1.90
C HIS A 35 3.33 5.71 3.10
N LEU A 36 4.38 5.12 3.67
CA LEU A 36 4.25 4.29 4.87
C LEU A 36 3.71 5.09 6.06
N GLU A 37 4.20 6.32 6.26
CA GLU A 37 3.70 7.22 7.29
C GLU A 37 2.22 7.57 7.08
N SER A 38 1.81 7.82 5.83
CA SER A 38 0.41 8.07 5.47
C SER A 38 -0.50 6.90 5.83
N LEU A 39 -0.13 5.66 5.49
CA LEU A 39 -0.89 4.46 5.84
C LEU A 39 -0.99 4.30 7.36
N LEU A 40 0.14 4.45 8.08
CA LEU A 40 0.16 4.37 9.54
C LEU A 40 -0.76 5.41 10.19
N PHE A 41 -0.76 6.64 9.66
CA PHE A 41 -1.65 7.71 10.11
C PHE A 41 -3.13 7.35 9.92
N GLN A 42 -3.50 6.70 8.81
CA GLN A 42 -4.89 6.28 8.59
C GLN A 42 -5.31 5.09 9.45
N LEU A 43 -4.39 4.16 9.72
CA LEU A 43 -4.65 2.94 10.50
C LEU A 43 -4.67 3.19 12.01
N THR A 44 -3.89 4.13 12.52
CA THR A 44 -3.76 4.38 13.96
C THR A 44 -5.09 4.69 14.67
N PRO A 45 -6.00 5.54 14.12
CA PRO A 45 -7.29 5.83 14.75
C PRO A 45 -8.22 4.63 14.90
N ILE A 46 -8.05 3.59 14.09
CA ILE A 46 -8.88 2.37 14.09
C ILE A 46 -8.14 1.15 14.64
N LYS A 47 -7.02 1.37 15.34
CA LYS A 47 -6.21 0.29 15.91
C LYS A 47 -7.02 -0.64 16.82
N THR A 48 -8.05 -0.14 17.50
CA THR A 48 -8.94 -0.94 18.37
C THR A 48 -9.85 -1.89 17.60
N GLU A 49 -10.12 -1.60 16.32
CA GLU A 49 -10.95 -2.44 15.44
C GLU A 49 -10.12 -3.52 14.72
N ILE A 50 -8.79 -3.43 14.80
CA ILE A 50 -7.84 -4.33 14.15
C ILE A 50 -7.44 -5.44 15.12
N ASN A 51 -7.68 -6.68 14.72
CA ASN A 51 -7.42 -7.84 15.57
C ASN A 51 -5.92 -8.15 15.68
N HIS A 52 -5.18 -8.02 14.57
CA HIS A 52 -3.77 -8.39 14.47
C HIS A 52 -2.89 -7.19 14.10
N TRP A 53 -2.80 -6.22 15.01
CA TRP A 53 -2.02 -4.99 14.78
C TRP A 53 -0.56 -5.24 14.36
N ASN A 54 0.11 -6.24 14.95
CA ASN A 54 1.49 -6.55 14.55
C ASN A 54 1.57 -7.09 13.11
N THR A 55 0.57 -7.84 12.64
CA THR A 55 0.49 -8.25 11.23
C THR A 55 0.37 -7.03 10.33
N ILE A 56 -0.55 -6.10 10.66
CA ILE A 56 -0.73 -4.85 9.91
C ILE A 56 0.57 -4.05 9.82
N LEU A 57 1.35 -3.96 10.90
CA LEU A 57 2.64 -3.28 10.87
C LEU A 57 3.67 -3.99 9.98
N PHE A 58 3.71 -5.32 9.95
CA PHE A 58 4.57 -6.04 9.00
C PHE A 58 4.15 -5.79 7.56
N THR A 59 2.85 -5.91 7.27
CA THR A 59 2.27 -5.62 5.96
C THR A 59 2.59 -4.19 5.53
N LEU A 60 2.46 -3.22 6.45
CA LEU A 60 2.78 -1.82 6.23
C LEU A 60 4.20 -1.64 5.71
N PHE A 61 5.19 -2.19 6.42
CA PHE A 61 6.59 -1.99 6.04
C PHE A 61 7.00 -2.76 4.79
N TYR A 62 6.30 -3.84 4.44
CA TYR A 62 6.73 -4.74 3.37
C TYR A 62 5.88 -4.72 2.09
N HIS A 63 4.64 -4.22 2.07
CA HIS A 63 3.75 -4.37 0.91
C HIS A 63 4.33 -3.86 -0.43
N ASP A 64 5.06 -2.73 -0.40
CA ASP A 64 5.74 -2.14 -1.56
C ASP A 64 7.27 -2.12 -1.43
N VAL A 65 7.84 -2.98 -0.59
CA VAL A 65 9.30 -3.04 -0.40
C VAL A 65 10.01 -3.40 -1.71
N ILE A 66 9.43 -4.28 -2.53
CA ILE A 66 9.88 -4.51 -3.89
C ILE A 66 8.96 -3.77 -4.85
N TYR A 67 9.51 -2.82 -5.62
CA TYR A 67 8.72 -2.03 -6.56
C TYR A 67 9.48 -1.76 -7.85
N ASN A 68 8.84 -2.09 -8.97
CA ASN A 68 9.31 -1.78 -10.31
C ASN A 68 8.11 -1.49 -11.22
N SER A 69 7.99 -0.26 -11.72
CA SER A 69 6.89 0.18 -12.60
C SER A 69 6.85 -0.52 -13.96
N LEU A 70 7.87 -1.31 -14.31
CA LEU A 70 7.93 -2.14 -15.51
C LEU A 70 7.45 -3.59 -15.28
N LYS A 71 7.10 -3.95 -14.05
CA LYS A 71 6.74 -5.30 -13.65
C LYS A 71 5.35 -5.33 -13.01
N SER A 72 4.65 -6.45 -13.18
CA SER A 72 3.30 -6.67 -12.66
C SER A 72 3.25 -7.67 -11.50
N ASN A 73 4.41 -8.03 -10.95
CA ASN A 73 4.55 -9.01 -9.88
C ASN A 73 5.23 -8.42 -8.63
N ASN A 74 5.05 -7.11 -8.41
CA ASN A 74 5.68 -6.40 -7.29
C ASN A 74 5.13 -6.93 -5.97
N GLU A 75 3.81 -7.12 -5.86
CA GLU A 75 3.13 -7.61 -4.66
C GLU A 75 3.60 -9.04 -4.30
N GLU A 76 3.70 -9.93 -5.29
CA GLU A 76 4.24 -11.28 -5.07
C GLU A 76 5.69 -11.24 -4.59
N LYS A 77 6.52 -10.36 -5.17
CA LYS A 77 7.93 -10.23 -4.77
C LYS A 77 8.10 -9.59 -3.40
N SER A 78 7.28 -8.60 -3.06
CA SER A 78 7.21 -8.01 -1.72
C SER A 78 6.76 -9.05 -0.68
N ALA A 79 5.77 -9.89 -1.01
CA ALA A 79 5.30 -10.96 -0.14
C ALA A 79 6.39 -12.03 0.09
N GLU A 80 7.06 -12.50 -0.97
CA GLU A 80 8.21 -13.40 -0.88
C GLU A 80 9.32 -12.80 0.02
N PHE A 81 9.62 -11.51 -0.15
CA PHE A 81 10.61 -10.79 0.65
C PHE A 81 10.20 -10.72 2.13
N ALA A 82 8.96 -10.35 2.40
CA ALA A 82 8.40 -10.25 3.74
C ALA A 82 8.50 -11.59 4.50
N ILE A 83 8.12 -12.69 3.85
CA ILE A 83 8.19 -14.05 4.42
C ILE A 83 9.62 -14.34 4.89
N GLN A 84 10.62 -14.11 4.05
CA GLN A 84 12.02 -14.37 4.40
C GLN A 84 12.46 -13.55 5.62
N ARG A 85 12.13 -12.25 5.67
CA ARG A 85 12.54 -11.38 6.79
C ARG A 85 11.80 -11.69 8.09
N MET A 86 10.52 -12.01 8.01
CA MET A 86 9.74 -12.40 9.17
C MET A 86 10.19 -13.76 9.74
N GLN A 87 10.61 -14.70 8.88
CA GLN A 87 11.23 -15.97 9.32
C GLN A 87 12.54 -15.74 10.07
N LEU A 88 13.41 -14.84 9.59
CA LEU A 88 14.65 -14.47 10.30
C LEU A 88 14.37 -13.88 11.68
N LEU A 89 13.27 -13.12 11.82
CA LEU A 89 12.81 -12.58 13.09
C LEU A 89 12.11 -13.62 13.99
N SER A 90 12.01 -14.89 13.57
CA SER A 90 11.27 -15.93 14.28
C SER A 90 9.80 -15.58 14.53
N VAL A 91 9.17 -14.83 13.62
CA VAL A 91 7.75 -14.50 13.68
C VAL A 91 6.92 -15.78 13.48
N PRO A 92 5.85 -16.01 14.27
CA PRO A 92 4.97 -17.18 14.09
C PRO A 92 4.41 -17.30 12.68
N GLN A 93 4.35 -18.54 12.18
CA GLN A 93 3.91 -18.84 10.80
C GLN A 93 2.50 -18.31 10.48
N GLU A 94 1.60 -18.28 11.45
CA GLU A 94 0.27 -17.71 11.27
C GLU A 94 0.31 -16.21 10.92
N ILE A 95 1.17 -15.44 11.61
CA ILE A 95 1.34 -13.99 11.37
C ILE A 95 1.98 -13.77 10.00
N ILE A 96 2.97 -14.59 9.64
CA ILE A 96 3.60 -14.57 8.31
C ILE A 96 2.54 -14.79 7.22
N LYS A 97 1.68 -15.81 7.38
CA LYS A 97 0.66 -16.12 6.38
C LYS A 97 -0.38 -15.02 6.22
N ARG A 98 -0.79 -14.38 7.32
CA ARG A 98 -1.69 -13.21 7.27
C ARG A 98 -1.03 -12.02 6.57
N CYS A 99 0.23 -11.73 6.88
CA CYS A 99 1.00 -10.66 6.21
C CYS A 99 1.12 -10.92 4.70
N GLU A 100 1.51 -12.14 4.29
CA GLU A 100 1.55 -12.54 2.88
C GLU A 100 0.21 -12.29 2.18
N ASN A 101 -0.89 -12.77 2.76
CA ASN A 101 -2.23 -12.61 2.18
C ASN A 101 -2.63 -11.13 2.07
N GLN A 102 -2.29 -10.30 3.07
CA GLN A 102 -2.58 -8.87 3.06
C GLN A 102 -1.78 -8.12 1.98
N ILE A 103 -0.50 -8.44 1.81
CA ILE A 103 0.33 -7.88 0.73
C ILE A 103 -0.24 -8.27 -0.63
N LEU A 104 -0.59 -9.54 -0.83
CA LEU A 104 -1.16 -9.99 -2.11
C LEU A 104 -2.52 -9.34 -2.41
N ALA A 105 -3.29 -8.98 -1.37
CA ALA A 105 -4.59 -8.33 -1.53
C ALA A 105 -4.48 -6.90 -2.07
N THR A 106 -3.35 -6.20 -1.90
CA THR A 106 -3.13 -4.84 -2.46
C THR A 106 -3.04 -4.83 -3.98
N LYS A 107 -2.93 -5.98 -4.64
CA LYS A 107 -2.91 -6.05 -6.10
C LYS A 107 -4.26 -5.70 -6.74
N HIS A 108 -5.36 -6.03 -6.06
CA HIS A 108 -6.70 -5.94 -6.61
C HIS A 108 -7.70 -5.24 -5.71
N HIS A 109 -7.37 -5.03 -4.44
CA HIS A 109 -8.21 -4.35 -3.44
C HIS A 109 -9.66 -4.88 -3.44
N LYS A 110 -9.81 -6.20 -3.57
CA LYS A 110 -11.11 -6.89 -3.50
C LYS A 110 -11.51 -7.05 -2.03
N LEU A 111 -12.82 -7.16 -1.80
CA LEU A 111 -13.33 -7.51 -0.48
C LEU A 111 -12.76 -8.87 -0.03
N SER A 112 -12.15 -8.89 1.14
CA SER A 112 -11.64 -10.09 1.82
C SER A 112 -12.61 -10.51 2.93
N GLU A 113 -12.62 -11.80 3.25
CA GLU A 113 -13.29 -12.32 4.46
C GLU A 113 -12.53 -11.92 5.75
N ASP A 114 -11.24 -11.57 5.62
CA ASP A 114 -10.45 -11.04 6.73
C ASP A 114 -10.62 -9.52 6.84
N THR A 115 -11.26 -9.07 7.91
CA THR A 115 -11.53 -7.64 8.17
C THR A 115 -10.25 -6.82 8.27
N ASP A 116 -9.19 -7.34 8.88
CA ASP A 116 -7.91 -6.62 9.00
C ASP A 116 -7.30 -6.36 7.61
N THR A 117 -7.42 -7.32 6.68
CA THR A 117 -7.03 -7.15 5.28
C THR A 117 -7.78 -5.99 4.63
N ASN A 118 -9.10 -5.91 4.84
CA ASN A 118 -9.91 -4.82 4.29
C ASN A 118 -9.48 -3.45 4.83
N TYR A 119 -9.19 -3.34 6.14
CA TYR A 119 -8.65 -2.10 6.71
C TYR A 119 -7.30 -1.71 6.10
N PHE A 120 -6.41 -2.68 5.87
CA PHE A 120 -5.13 -2.41 5.24
C PHE A 120 -5.29 -1.91 3.80
N THR A 121 -6.06 -2.63 2.97
CA THR A 121 -6.27 -2.26 1.57
C THR A 121 -7.00 -0.92 1.44
N ASP A 122 -7.89 -0.59 2.38
CA ASP A 122 -8.54 0.72 2.40
C ASP A 122 -7.59 1.85 2.80
N ALA A 123 -6.68 1.60 3.74
CA ALA A 123 -5.65 2.56 4.13
C ALA A 123 -4.67 2.82 2.98
N ASP A 124 -4.29 1.79 2.24
CA ASP A 124 -3.45 1.88 1.04
C ASP A 124 -4.11 2.76 -0.05
N LEU A 125 -5.43 2.66 -0.22
CA LEU A 125 -6.20 3.47 -1.17
C LEU A 125 -6.59 4.86 -0.63
N ALA A 126 -6.29 5.20 0.63
CA ALA A 126 -6.81 6.42 1.26
C ALA A 126 -6.37 7.71 0.56
N ILE A 127 -5.23 7.70 -0.13
CA ILE A 127 -4.76 8.83 -0.95
C ILE A 127 -5.79 9.26 -2.00
N LEU A 128 -6.60 8.32 -2.50
CA LEU A 128 -7.61 8.61 -3.50
C LEU A 128 -8.65 9.59 -2.96
N GLY A 129 -9.01 9.47 -1.67
CA GLY A 129 -9.97 10.32 -0.99
C GLY A 129 -9.39 11.59 -0.36
N ALA A 130 -8.11 11.91 -0.58
CA ALA A 130 -7.50 13.13 -0.06
C ALA A 130 -8.11 14.41 -0.66
N ASN A 131 -7.78 15.58 -0.08
CA ASN A 131 -8.09 16.85 -0.75
C ASN A 131 -7.41 16.92 -2.12
N TRP A 132 -7.90 17.79 -3.00
CA TRP A 132 -7.45 17.81 -4.39
C TRP A 132 -5.96 18.14 -4.52
N GLU A 133 -5.44 19.06 -3.73
CA GLU A 133 -4.03 19.46 -3.77
C GLU A 133 -3.10 18.30 -3.44
N THR A 134 -3.44 17.51 -2.41
CA THR A 134 -2.70 16.28 -2.05
C THR A 134 -2.84 15.20 -3.13
N TYR A 135 -4.05 14.97 -3.64
CA TYR A 135 -4.29 14.02 -4.72
C TYR A 135 -3.52 14.41 -6.00
N GLU A 136 -3.42 15.71 -6.29
CA GLU A 136 -2.71 16.22 -7.45
C GLU A 136 -1.22 15.91 -7.39
N GLN A 137 -0.62 16.13 -6.22
CA GLN A 137 0.76 15.77 -5.97
C GLN A 137 0.98 14.25 -6.09
N TYR A 138 0.03 13.44 -5.60
CA TYR A 138 0.04 11.99 -5.73
C TYR A 138 0.12 11.54 -7.19
N TYR A 139 -0.83 11.92 -8.05
CA TYR A 139 -0.82 11.39 -9.42
C TYR A 139 0.34 11.96 -10.25
N LYS A 140 0.83 13.17 -9.94
CA LYS A 140 2.06 13.72 -10.53
C LYS A 140 3.29 12.91 -10.13
N ASN A 141 3.37 12.46 -8.89
CA ASN A 141 4.45 11.59 -8.42
C ASN A 141 4.37 10.20 -9.06
N VAL A 142 3.18 9.59 -9.13
CA VAL A 142 2.98 8.35 -9.89
C VAL A 142 3.42 8.52 -11.35
N ARG A 143 3.06 9.63 -12.02
CA ARG A 143 3.52 9.91 -13.39
C ARG A 143 5.05 9.91 -13.52
N LYS A 144 5.79 10.40 -12.52
CA LYS A 144 7.26 10.39 -12.51
C LYS A 144 7.83 8.97 -12.40
N GLU A 145 7.21 8.08 -11.63
CA GLU A 145 7.64 6.67 -11.53
C GLU A 145 7.46 5.89 -12.83
N TYR A 146 6.49 6.31 -13.65
CA TYR A 146 6.20 5.76 -14.97
C TYR A 146 6.81 6.60 -16.11
N VAL A 147 7.85 7.42 -15.84
CA VAL A 147 8.47 8.33 -16.83
C VAL A 147 8.97 7.62 -18.10
N VAL A 148 9.34 6.35 -17.99
CA VAL A 148 9.79 5.50 -19.11
C VAL A 148 8.70 5.29 -20.18
N TYR A 149 7.42 5.39 -19.80
CA TYR A 149 6.32 5.26 -20.75
C TYR A 149 5.98 6.61 -21.41
N PRO A 150 5.82 6.65 -22.74
CA PRO A 150 5.26 7.80 -23.45
C PRO A 150 3.86 8.15 -22.92
N ASN A 151 3.49 9.44 -23.00
CA ASN A 151 2.22 9.92 -22.45
C ASN A 151 1.01 9.15 -22.98
N LEU A 152 0.97 8.80 -24.28
CA LEU A 152 -0.15 8.04 -24.84
C LEU A 152 -0.32 6.67 -24.18
N VAL A 153 0.79 5.97 -23.91
CA VAL A 153 0.77 4.64 -23.27
C VAL A 153 0.42 4.78 -21.79
N TYR A 154 1.06 5.71 -21.09
CA TYR A 154 0.79 5.96 -19.67
C TYR A 154 -0.66 6.39 -19.43
N ASN A 155 -1.17 7.39 -20.17
CA ASN A 155 -2.52 7.91 -19.97
C ASN A 155 -3.57 6.83 -20.22
N SER A 156 -3.40 6.00 -21.26
CA SER A 156 -4.30 4.87 -21.52
C SER A 156 -4.31 3.86 -20.36
N GLY A 157 -3.12 3.46 -19.89
CA GLY A 157 -2.98 2.53 -18.75
C GLY A 157 -3.53 3.11 -17.44
N ARG A 158 -3.21 4.37 -17.14
CA ARG A 158 -3.68 5.08 -15.95
C ARG A 158 -5.20 5.24 -15.96
N LYS A 159 -5.80 5.65 -17.08
CA LYS A 159 -7.26 5.70 -17.23
C LYS A 159 -7.90 4.33 -17.00
N LYS A 160 -7.29 3.25 -17.49
CA LYS A 160 -7.80 1.88 -17.26
C LYS A 160 -7.79 1.52 -15.77
N ALA A 161 -6.69 1.79 -15.06
CA ALA A 161 -6.59 1.55 -13.62
C ALA A 161 -7.59 2.39 -12.82
N LEU A 162 -7.72 3.68 -13.14
CA LEU A 162 -8.66 4.58 -12.49
C LEU A 162 -10.13 4.19 -12.73
N LYS A 163 -10.48 3.83 -13.96
CA LYS A 163 -11.82 3.34 -14.30
C LYS A 163 -12.16 2.05 -13.55
N HIS A 164 -11.18 1.17 -13.30
CA HIS A 164 -11.42 -0.03 -12.51
C HIS A 164 -11.96 0.30 -11.11
N PHE A 165 -11.38 1.28 -10.41
CA PHE A 165 -11.90 1.73 -9.12
C PHE A 165 -13.33 2.31 -9.24
N LEU A 166 -13.62 3.08 -10.28
CA LEU A 166 -14.98 3.61 -10.49
C LEU A 166 -16.01 2.52 -10.77
N THR A 167 -15.61 1.36 -11.31
CA THR A 167 -16.50 0.21 -11.54
C THR A 167 -16.76 -0.64 -10.29
N MET A 168 -16.02 -0.44 -9.20
CA MET A 168 -16.31 -1.12 -7.95
C MET A 168 -17.59 -0.54 -7.33
N ASP A 169 -18.39 -1.38 -6.69
CA ASP A 169 -19.55 -0.91 -5.89
C ASP A 169 -19.08 0.05 -4.80
N ASN A 170 -18.06 -0.36 -4.05
CA ASN A 170 -17.37 0.46 -3.06
C ASN A 170 -15.85 0.41 -3.32
N ILE A 171 -15.19 1.58 -3.42
CA ILE A 171 -13.72 1.66 -3.48
C ILE A 171 -13.16 1.21 -2.14
N PHE A 172 -13.72 1.74 -1.04
CA PHE A 172 -13.34 1.37 0.32
C PHE A 172 -14.30 0.31 0.88
N LYS A 173 -13.75 -0.78 1.39
CA LYS A 173 -14.48 -1.99 1.80
C LYS A 173 -15.06 -1.89 3.21
N THR A 174 -14.44 -1.11 4.07
CA THR A 174 -14.85 -0.90 5.46
C THR A 174 -15.69 0.35 5.59
N GLU A 175 -16.67 0.31 6.49
CA GLU A 175 -17.60 1.43 6.71
C GLU A 175 -16.87 2.72 7.11
N TYR A 176 -15.80 2.60 7.92
CA TYR A 176 -14.98 3.73 8.36
C TYR A 176 -14.34 4.48 7.19
N PHE A 177 -13.61 3.77 6.32
CA PHE A 177 -12.94 4.40 5.17
C PHE A 177 -13.94 4.81 4.10
N TYR A 178 -15.01 4.04 3.88
CA TYR A 178 -16.09 4.40 2.95
C TYR A 178 -16.70 5.75 3.29
N LYS A 179 -17.15 5.94 4.54
CA LYS A 179 -17.73 7.22 4.99
C LYS A 179 -16.75 8.38 4.86
N LYS A 180 -15.46 8.12 5.10
CA LYS A 180 -14.42 9.14 5.13
C LYS A 180 -13.96 9.57 3.72
N PHE A 181 -13.87 8.64 2.77
CA PHE A 181 -13.12 8.86 1.53
C PHE A 181 -13.86 8.58 0.23
N GLU A 182 -14.89 7.73 0.21
CA GLU A 182 -15.51 7.22 -1.04
C GLU A 182 -15.93 8.35 -1.98
N LYS A 183 -16.71 9.32 -1.46
CA LYS A 183 -17.25 10.43 -2.25
C LYS A 183 -16.15 11.29 -2.86
N THR A 184 -15.10 11.56 -2.09
CA THR A 184 -13.97 12.39 -2.54
C THR A 184 -13.11 11.62 -3.54
N ALA A 185 -12.87 10.32 -3.28
CA ALA A 185 -12.11 9.45 -4.18
C ALA A 185 -12.73 9.39 -5.57
N ARG A 186 -14.03 9.14 -5.67
CA ARG A 186 -14.72 9.10 -6.97
C ARG A 186 -14.61 10.43 -7.73
N LYS A 187 -14.72 11.56 -7.04
CA LYS A 187 -14.54 12.89 -7.64
C LYS A 187 -13.12 13.13 -8.13
N ASN A 188 -12.12 12.81 -7.31
CA ASN A 188 -10.71 12.99 -7.67
C ASN A 188 -10.33 12.11 -8.85
N ILE A 189 -10.74 10.84 -8.84
CA ILE A 189 -10.50 9.88 -9.92
C ILE A 189 -11.12 10.37 -11.23
N GLN A 190 -12.39 10.80 -11.20
CA GLN A 190 -13.05 11.32 -12.40
C GLN A 190 -12.32 12.55 -12.93
N ARG A 191 -11.96 13.49 -12.04
CA ARG A 191 -11.24 14.70 -12.41
C ARG A 191 -9.87 14.39 -13.03
N GLU A 192 -9.13 13.42 -12.51
CA GLU A 192 -7.87 12.97 -13.12
C GLU A 192 -8.10 12.37 -14.52
N ILE A 193 -9.12 11.52 -14.68
CA ILE A 193 -9.47 10.92 -15.98
C ILE A 193 -9.75 12.01 -17.04
N ASP A 194 -10.44 13.08 -16.65
CA ASP A 194 -10.80 14.18 -17.55
C ASP A 194 -9.58 15.02 -17.98
N PHE A 195 -8.50 15.02 -17.19
CA PHE A 195 -7.23 15.69 -17.52
C PHE A 195 -6.26 14.85 -18.37
N LEU A 196 -6.33 13.51 -18.26
CA LEU A 196 -5.47 12.57 -18.99
C LEU A 196 -5.90 12.40 -20.46
#